data_AF-A0A8S1C593-F1
#
_entry.id   AF-A0A8S1C593-F1
#
_cell.length_a   1.000
_cell.length_b   1.000
_cell.length_c   1.000
_cell.angle_alpha   90.00
_cell.angle_beta   90.00
_cell.angle_gamma   90.00
#
_symmetry.space_group_name_H-M   'P 1'
#
loop_
_entity.id
_entity.type
_entity.pdbx_description
1 polymer ?
#
loop_
_entity_poly.entity_id
_entity_poly.type
_entity_poly.pdbx_seq_one_letter_code
_entity_poly.pdbx_strand_id
1 'polypeptide(L)'
;MHGSSSELLLDRARKAPEALPPPPGAGHVCLKRLKFYVTSALAMTVSGGFAALLFLVPLYVDPAVSTLMSDFDPEPVTCETSQVEYLAGIGNCSWSSCREGCTSDLYRCTHVSVFYTPNQNHTDQLRVEATLLVNIKGCGYPPEVQCSRFWDLYAREGAKFDCHYSRRNASLVMPSYNREEHVDTILHYFLVPFAVTTVASIGLCVLHCDCRCSRKSTAPNKRPRNKLVSNPSDMTISRVETITPRGDDDEELTISSSIRPL
;
A
#
# COMPACT_ATOMS: atom_id res chain seq x y z
N MET A 1 -70.27 -43.66 -16.96
CA MET A 1 -69.06 -43.45 -16.13
C MET A 1 -67.94 -43.12 -17.11
N HIS A 2 -67.84 -41.90 -17.66
CA HIS A 2 -67.28 -40.66 -17.09
C HIS A 2 -65.92 -40.84 -16.38
N GLY A 3 -64.90 -40.18 -16.95
CA GLY A 3 -63.47 -40.25 -16.56
C GLY A 3 -62.72 -41.21 -17.47
N SER A 4 -61.67 -40.87 -18.23
CA SER A 4 -60.61 -39.92 -17.95
C SER A 4 -59.84 -39.64 -19.26
N SER A 5 -60.12 -38.51 -19.92
CA SER A 5 -59.31 -38.03 -21.06
C SER A 5 -58.35 -36.89 -20.67
N SER A 6 -58.47 -36.37 -19.44
CA SER A 6 -57.70 -35.22 -18.96
C SER A 6 -56.38 -35.61 -18.27
N GLU A 7 -56.25 -36.86 -17.80
CA GLU A 7 -55.05 -37.36 -17.12
C GLU A 7 -53.92 -37.69 -18.12
N LEU A 8 -54.26 -38.11 -19.35
CA LEU A 8 -53.27 -38.56 -20.34
C LEU A 8 -52.50 -37.40 -21.01
N LEU A 9 -53.05 -36.18 -21.00
CA LEU A 9 -52.36 -34.99 -21.54
C LEU A 9 -51.48 -34.28 -20.51
N LEU A 10 -51.79 -34.41 -19.21
CA LEU A 10 -50.98 -33.83 -18.14
C LEU A 10 -49.66 -34.59 -17.93
N ASP A 11 -49.63 -35.90 -18.20
CA ASP A 11 -48.40 -36.70 -18.08
C ASP A 11 -47.38 -36.42 -19.20
N ARG A 12 -47.84 -35.92 -20.36
CA ARG A 12 -46.96 -35.54 -21.47
C ARG A 12 -46.30 -34.17 -21.27
N ALA A 13 -46.90 -33.29 -20.46
CA ALA A 13 -46.37 -31.95 -20.17
C ALA A 13 -45.30 -31.93 -19.07
N ARG A 14 -45.14 -33.02 -18.31
CA ARG A 14 -44.08 -33.15 -17.27
C ARG A 14 -42.76 -33.67 -17.81
N LYS A 15 -42.71 -34.10 -19.06
CA LYS A 15 -41.45 -34.47 -19.71
C LYS A 15 -40.79 -33.20 -20.22
N ALA A 16 -40.12 -32.52 -19.29
CA ALA A 16 -39.08 -31.56 -19.62
C ALA A 16 -38.19 -32.18 -20.72
N PRO A 17 -37.76 -31.41 -21.74
CA PRO A 17 -36.77 -31.91 -22.68
C PRO A 17 -35.57 -32.34 -21.83
N GLU A 18 -35.27 -33.64 -21.86
CA GLU A 18 -34.07 -34.23 -21.29
C GLU A 18 -32.90 -33.48 -21.92
N ALA A 19 -32.39 -32.48 -21.20
CA ALA A 19 -31.21 -31.75 -21.60
C ALA A 19 -30.09 -32.77 -21.69
N LEU A 20 -29.61 -33.02 -22.91
CA LEU A 20 -28.49 -33.91 -23.20
C LEU A 20 -27.40 -33.68 -22.15
N PRO A 21 -26.93 -34.72 -21.43
CA PRO A 21 -25.89 -34.54 -20.45
C PRO A 21 -24.69 -33.85 -21.14
N PRO A 22 -24.17 -32.75 -20.58
CA PRO A 22 -23.09 -32.02 -21.21
C PRO A 22 -21.93 -32.99 -21.48
N PRO A 23 -21.27 -32.92 -22.64
CA PRO A 23 -20.25 -33.89 -23.02
C PRO A 23 -19.20 -33.96 -21.90
N PRO A 24 -18.79 -35.18 -21.49
CA PRO A 24 -17.85 -35.37 -20.39
C PRO A 24 -16.52 -34.72 -20.74
N GLY A 25 -16.27 -33.54 -20.15
CA GLY A 25 -15.08 -32.73 -20.42
C GLY A 25 -15.34 -31.27 -20.79
N ALA A 26 -16.56 -30.87 -21.17
CA ALA A 26 -16.86 -29.46 -21.48
C ALA A 26 -16.67 -28.52 -20.27
N GLY A 27 -17.08 -28.96 -19.07
CA GLY A 27 -16.84 -28.22 -17.82
C GLY A 27 -15.35 -28.10 -17.49
N HIS A 28 -14.54 -29.10 -17.86
CA HIS A 28 -13.12 -29.14 -17.55
C HIS A 28 -12.28 -28.23 -18.46
N VAL A 29 -12.70 -28.02 -19.72
CA VAL A 29 -12.10 -27.05 -20.64
C VAL A 29 -12.50 -25.62 -20.27
N CYS A 30 -13.76 -25.40 -19.90
CA CYS A 30 -14.25 -24.10 -19.45
C CYS A 30 -13.55 -23.65 -18.16
N LEU A 31 -13.45 -24.54 -17.16
CA LEU A 31 -12.78 -24.25 -15.89
C LEU A 31 -11.29 -23.95 -16.06
N LYS A 32 -10.59 -24.64 -16.97
CA LYS A 32 -9.18 -24.37 -17.28
C LYS A 32 -8.97 -22.99 -17.92
N ARG A 33 -9.83 -22.62 -18.87
CA ARG A 33 -9.78 -21.29 -19.50
C ARG A 33 -10.11 -20.19 -18.49
N LEU A 34 -11.17 -20.37 -17.71
CA LEU A 34 -11.55 -19.45 -16.64
C LEU A 34 -10.41 -19.26 -15.63
N LYS A 35 -9.79 -20.36 -15.17
CA LYS A 35 -8.66 -20.31 -14.26
C LYS A 35 -7.46 -19.58 -14.86
N PHE A 36 -7.17 -19.74 -16.15
CA PHE A 36 -6.11 -19.00 -16.83
C PHE A 36 -6.38 -17.49 -16.87
N TYR A 37 -7.61 -17.07 -17.24
CA TYR A 37 -7.98 -15.66 -17.26
C TYR A 37 -7.98 -15.04 -15.85
N VAL A 38 -8.47 -15.76 -14.84
CA VAL A 38 -8.46 -15.31 -13.44
C VAL A 38 -7.03 -15.14 -12.92
N THR A 39 -6.12 -16.09 -13.16
CA THR A 39 -4.70 -15.96 -12.77
C THR A 39 -4.07 -14.73 -13.42
N SER A 40 -4.28 -14.52 -14.72
CA SER A 40 -3.73 -13.39 -15.45
C SER A 40 -4.28 -12.06 -14.92
N ALA A 41 -5.59 -11.98 -14.68
CA ALA A 41 -6.22 -10.77 -14.13
C ALA A 41 -5.68 -10.44 -12.73
N LEU A 42 -5.63 -11.42 -11.82
CA LEU A 42 -5.07 -11.26 -10.48
C LEU A 42 -3.60 -10.81 -10.52
N ALA A 43 -2.79 -11.40 -11.40
CA ALA A 43 -1.39 -11.01 -11.57
C ALA A 43 -1.24 -9.57 -12.04
N MET A 44 -2.06 -9.11 -13.00
CA MET A 44 -2.08 -7.71 -13.45
C MET A 44 -2.55 -6.76 -12.35
N THR A 45 -3.55 -7.14 -11.55
CA THR A 45 -4.00 -6.33 -10.40
C THR A 45 -2.92 -6.21 -9.34
N VAL A 46 -2.20 -7.29 -9.03
CA VAL A 46 -1.11 -7.27 -8.04
C VAL A 46 0.04 -6.39 -8.52
N SER A 47 0.51 -6.55 -9.76
CA SER A 47 1.62 -5.74 -10.28
C SER A 47 1.25 -4.27 -10.43
N GLY A 48 0.07 -3.97 -10.98
CA GLY A 48 -0.43 -2.61 -11.13
C GLY A 48 -0.70 -1.93 -9.79
N GLY A 49 -1.31 -2.63 -8.84
CA GLY A 49 -1.57 -2.09 -7.52
C GLY A 49 -0.30 -1.92 -6.67
N PHE A 50 0.68 -2.82 -6.80
CA PHE A 50 2.00 -2.63 -6.18
C PHE A 50 2.72 -1.40 -6.74
N ALA A 51 2.74 -1.24 -8.06
CA ALA A 51 3.30 -0.05 -8.69
C ALA A 51 2.57 1.22 -8.21
N ALA A 52 1.24 1.20 -8.14
CA ALA A 52 0.45 2.33 -7.63
C ALA A 52 0.82 2.66 -6.18
N LEU A 53 0.92 1.66 -5.29
CA LEU A 53 1.31 1.88 -3.89
C LEU A 53 2.71 2.47 -3.75
N LEU A 54 3.68 2.04 -4.57
CA LEU A 54 5.04 2.60 -4.56
C LEU A 54 5.08 4.10 -4.87
N PHE A 55 4.15 4.61 -5.69
CA PHE A 55 4.05 6.05 -5.98
C PHE A 55 3.13 6.79 -5.02
N LEU A 56 1.99 6.19 -4.64
CA LEU A 56 1.00 6.82 -3.76
C LEU A 56 1.51 7.00 -2.32
N VAL A 57 2.34 6.08 -1.82
CA VAL A 57 2.84 6.15 -0.44
C VAL A 57 3.74 7.39 -0.23
N PRO A 58 4.83 7.60 -1.00
CA PRO A 58 5.67 8.78 -0.81
C PRO A 58 4.97 10.10 -1.16
N LEU A 59 4.03 10.10 -2.12
CA LEU A 59 3.35 11.31 -2.56
C LEU A 59 2.21 11.76 -1.62
N TYR A 60 1.44 10.82 -1.07
CA TYR A 60 0.21 11.14 -0.33
C TYR A 60 0.22 10.65 1.12
N VAL A 61 0.80 9.48 1.41
CA VAL A 61 0.75 8.88 2.75
C VAL A 61 1.78 9.53 3.67
N ASP A 62 3.02 9.71 3.20
CA ASP A 62 4.08 10.35 3.99
C ASP A 62 3.72 11.77 4.47
N PRO A 63 3.18 12.68 3.65
CA PRO A 63 2.75 14.00 4.14
C PRO A 63 1.57 13.90 5.11
N ALA A 64 0.60 13.03 4.85
CA ALA A 64 -0.61 12.92 5.68
C ALA A 64 -0.32 12.28 7.05
N VAL A 65 0.53 11.25 7.10
CA VAL A 65 1.00 10.62 8.35
C VAL A 65 1.85 11.60 9.16
N SER A 66 2.74 12.35 8.52
CA SER A 66 3.54 13.38 9.20
C SER A 66 2.64 14.43 9.88
N THR A 67 1.56 14.83 9.20
CA THR A 67 0.59 15.80 9.72
C THR A 67 -0.15 15.24 10.94
N LEU A 68 -0.62 13.99 10.87
CA LEU A 68 -1.34 13.35 11.98
C LEU A 68 -0.43 13.11 13.20
N MET A 69 0.83 12.72 12.97
CA MET A 69 1.80 12.49 14.03
C MET A 69 2.19 13.79 14.76
N SER A 70 2.09 14.93 14.09
CA SER A 70 2.36 16.24 14.71
C SER A 70 1.27 16.63 15.72
N ASP A 71 0.11 15.96 15.75
CA ASP A 71 -0.95 16.14 16.75
C ASP A 71 -1.36 17.61 16.96
N PHE A 72 -1.98 18.19 15.93
CA PHE A 72 -2.53 19.55 16.00
C PHE A 72 -3.83 19.58 16.81
N ASP A 73 -3.99 20.62 17.61
CA ASP A 73 -5.23 20.84 18.33
C ASP A 73 -6.37 21.25 17.35
N PRO A 74 -7.51 20.55 17.34
CA PRO A 74 -8.63 20.92 16.48
C PRO A 74 -9.28 22.25 16.87
N GLU A 75 -9.12 22.71 18.12
CA GLU A 75 -9.63 24.01 18.52
C GLU A 75 -8.66 25.13 18.09
N PRO A 76 -9.15 26.15 17.33
CA PRO A 76 -8.30 27.24 16.92
C PRO A 76 -7.98 28.18 18.10
N VAL A 77 -6.79 28.77 18.05
CA VAL A 77 -6.33 29.85 18.93
C VAL A 77 -6.00 31.09 18.10
N THR A 78 -5.87 32.24 18.74
CA THR A 78 -5.46 33.47 18.05
C THR A 78 -3.94 33.54 17.95
N CYS A 79 -3.43 33.57 16.72
CA CYS A 79 -2.03 33.90 16.40
C CYS A 79 -1.89 35.39 16.09
N GLU A 80 -0.77 35.98 16.49
CA GLU A 80 -0.36 37.34 16.12
C GLU A 80 1.02 37.31 15.47
N THR A 81 1.14 37.82 14.25
CA THR A 81 2.43 37.88 13.55
C THR A 81 3.39 38.81 14.26
N SER A 82 4.54 38.26 14.69
CA SER A 82 5.57 39.01 15.40
C SER A 82 6.53 39.70 14.43
N GLN A 83 7.07 38.93 13.49
CA GLN A 83 8.10 39.38 12.56
C GLN A 83 7.98 38.65 11.23
N VAL A 84 8.33 39.35 10.15
CA VAL A 84 8.45 38.77 8.82
C VAL A 84 9.84 39.04 8.26
N GLU A 85 10.57 37.98 7.92
CA GLU A 85 11.90 38.09 7.30
C GLU A 85 11.89 37.54 5.88
N TYR A 86 12.48 38.29 4.96
CA TYR A 86 12.67 37.88 3.56
C TYR A 86 14.14 37.58 3.34
N LEU A 87 14.45 36.30 3.13
CA LEU A 87 15.80 35.82 2.98
C LEU A 87 16.04 35.29 1.56
N ALA A 88 17.29 35.38 1.13
CA ALA A 88 17.75 34.82 -0.14
C ALA A 88 19.12 34.16 0.02
N GLY A 89 19.35 33.11 -0.77
CA GLY A 89 20.57 32.32 -0.78
C GLY A 89 20.41 30.92 -0.17
N ILE A 90 21.18 29.97 -0.67
CA ILE A 90 21.03 28.54 -0.36
C ILE A 90 21.34 28.18 1.10
N GLY A 91 22.23 28.95 1.75
CA GLY A 91 22.64 28.71 3.14
C GLY A 91 21.74 29.38 4.19
N ASN A 92 20.98 30.39 3.79
CA ASN A 92 20.12 31.16 4.71
C ASN A 92 18.69 30.64 4.73
N CYS A 93 18.30 29.85 3.72
CA CYS A 93 16.97 29.30 3.58
C CYS A 93 16.94 27.81 3.95
N SER A 94 16.81 27.53 5.25
CA SER A 94 16.58 26.16 5.74
C SER A 94 15.10 25.76 5.71
N TRP A 95 14.18 26.73 5.81
CA TRP A 95 12.74 26.52 5.75
C TRP A 95 12.05 27.72 5.09
N SER A 96 10.74 27.61 4.84
CA SER A 96 9.90 28.72 4.37
C SER A 96 8.49 28.52 4.89
N SER A 97 7.81 29.61 5.25
CA SER A 97 6.42 29.55 5.74
C SER A 97 5.45 29.09 4.66
N CYS A 98 5.70 29.50 3.41
CA CYS A 98 4.98 29.05 2.23
C CYS A 98 5.95 28.93 1.06
N ARG A 99 5.77 27.90 0.24
CA ARG A 99 6.49 27.68 -1.01
C ARG A 99 5.62 27.01 -2.06
N GLU A 100 5.58 27.57 -3.25
CA GLU A 100 5.00 26.90 -4.42
C GLU A 100 6.05 25.94 -4.99
N GLY A 101 5.75 24.65 -5.01
CA GLY A 101 6.69 23.60 -5.38
C GLY A 101 7.39 22.97 -4.17
N CYS A 102 7.21 21.66 -3.98
CA CYS A 102 7.91 20.93 -2.93
C CYS A 102 9.25 20.34 -3.40
N THR A 103 9.48 20.23 -4.71
CA THR A 103 10.69 19.64 -5.31
C THR A 103 11.69 20.67 -5.82
N SER A 104 11.39 21.96 -5.69
CA SER A 104 12.26 23.05 -6.16
C SER A 104 13.28 23.47 -5.10
N ASP A 105 14.49 23.81 -5.55
CA ASP A 105 15.55 24.35 -4.70
C ASP A 105 15.14 25.69 -4.06
N LEU A 106 15.54 25.89 -2.81
CA LEU A 106 15.15 27.05 -2.02
C LEU A 106 16.22 28.15 -2.10
N TYR A 107 16.01 29.10 -3.01
CA TYR A 107 16.87 30.29 -3.14
C TYR A 107 16.28 31.56 -2.53
N ARG A 108 14.96 31.60 -2.32
CA ARG A 108 14.23 32.71 -1.70
C ARG A 108 13.20 32.12 -0.74
N CYS A 109 13.19 32.58 0.49
CA CYS A 109 12.31 32.09 1.53
C CYS A 109 11.79 33.24 2.40
N THR A 110 10.60 33.06 2.95
CA THR A 110 9.97 34.03 3.84
C THR A 110 9.66 33.35 5.15
N HIS A 111 10.25 33.86 6.23
CA HIS A 111 10.04 33.39 7.58
C HIS A 111 8.99 34.27 8.24
N VAL A 112 7.92 33.66 8.71
CA VAL A 112 6.85 34.34 9.43
C VAL A 112 6.80 33.73 10.82
N SER A 113 7.21 34.54 11.80
CA SER A 113 7.11 34.20 13.21
C SER A 113 5.83 34.78 13.78
N VAL A 114 5.19 34.03 14.66
CA VAL A 114 3.93 34.41 15.28
C VAL A 114 3.96 34.08 16.76
N PHE A 115 3.25 34.86 17.56
CA PHE A 115 2.97 34.54 18.95
C PHE A 115 1.56 34.02 19.09
N TYR A 116 1.39 32.97 19.89
CA TYR A 116 0.08 32.46 20.27
C TYR A 116 0.05 32.09 21.75
N THR A 117 -1.15 31.90 22.27
CA THR A 117 -1.40 31.42 23.63
C THR A 117 -2.16 30.10 23.58
N PRO A 118 -1.60 28.98 24.06
CA PRO A 118 -2.26 27.69 24.04
C PRO A 118 -3.46 27.64 25.00
N ASN A 119 -4.46 26.82 24.71
CA ASN A 119 -5.69 26.67 25.53
C ASN A 119 -5.49 25.86 26.83
N GLN A 120 -4.26 25.68 27.32
CA GLN A 120 -4.01 24.89 28.52
C GLN A 120 -4.33 25.67 29.81
N ASN A 121 -5.15 25.05 30.67
CA ASN A 121 -5.66 25.60 31.93
C ASN A 121 -4.62 25.75 33.07
N HIS A 122 -3.32 25.84 32.79
CA HIS A 122 -2.30 25.91 33.84
C HIS A 122 -1.45 27.18 33.75
N THR A 123 -1.90 28.19 34.50
CA THR A 123 -1.08 29.20 35.21
C THR A 123 0.12 29.76 34.45
N ASP A 124 -0.12 30.42 33.34
CA ASP A 124 0.33 31.78 33.00
C ASP A 124 0.00 32.01 31.53
N GLN A 125 -0.34 33.25 31.18
CA GLN A 125 -0.61 33.66 29.80
C GLN A 125 0.70 33.74 29.01
N LEU A 126 1.45 32.63 28.97
CA LEU A 126 2.75 32.53 28.34
C LEU A 126 2.55 32.57 26.82
N ARG A 127 2.91 33.71 26.23
CA ARG A 127 3.02 33.86 24.79
C ARG A 127 4.15 32.97 24.29
N VAL A 128 3.82 32.02 23.43
CA VAL A 128 4.79 31.13 22.78
C VAL A 128 5.08 31.64 21.39
N GLU A 129 6.36 31.75 21.05
CA GLU A 129 6.79 32.05 19.68
C GLU A 129 6.78 30.77 18.84
N ALA A 130 6.21 30.85 17.64
CA ALA A 130 6.15 29.75 16.70
C ALA A 130 6.36 30.22 15.26
N THR A 131 6.80 29.29 14.45
CA THR A 131 6.85 29.44 13.01
C THR A 131 5.48 29.14 12.42
N LEU A 132 4.96 30.08 11.63
CA LEU A 132 3.76 29.87 10.83
C LEU A 132 4.13 29.10 9.56
N LEU A 133 3.42 28.00 9.29
CA LEU A 133 3.56 27.26 8.04
C LEU A 133 2.20 27.16 7.34
N VAL A 134 2.21 27.19 6.01
CA VAL A 134 1.01 26.94 5.18
C VAL A 134 0.49 25.51 5.37
N ASN A 135 1.39 24.57 5.65
CA ASN A 135 1.12 23.18 6.03
C ASN A 135 2.38 22.59 6.71
N ILE A 136 2.33 21.34 7.18
CA ILE A 136 3.47 20.72 7.89
C ILE A 136 4.77 20.65 7.08
N LYS A 137 4.71 20.75 5.74
CA LYS A 137 5.87 20.77 4.84
C LYS A 137 6.32 22.19 4.47
N GLY A 138 5.51 23.21 4.73
CA GLY A 138 5.74 24.59 4.30
C GLY A 138 5.68 24.79 2.78
N CYS A 139 5.18 23.81 2.01
CA CYS A 139 5.15 23.87 0.55
C CYS A 139 3.92 23.16 -0.04
N GLY A 140 3.53 23.52 -1.26
CA GLY A 140 2.50 22.82 -2.03
C GLY A 140 2.39 23.33 -3.46
N TYR A 141 1.36 22.91 -4.18
CA TYR A 141 1.12 23.33 -5.56
C TYR A 141 -0.25 24.02 -5.69
N PRO A 142 -0.40 25.00 -6.59
CA PRO A 142 -1.71 25.57 -6.90
C PRO A 142 -2.68 24.49 -7.45
N PRO A 143 -3.99 24.57 -7.15
CA PRO A 143 -4.69 25.67 -6.47
C PRO A 143 -4.70 25.60 -4.94
N GLU A 144 -4.28 24.48 -4.35
CA GLU A 144 -4.34 24.21 -2.90
C GLU A 144 -3.43 25.17 -2.10
N VAL A 145 -2.23 25.43 -2.61
CA VAL A 145 -1.29 26.39 -2.02
C VAL A 145 -1.05 27.55 -2.99
N GLN A 146 -1.35 28.76 -2.52
CA GLN A 146 -1.11 30.02 -3.23
C GLN A 146 -0.37 30.98 -2.32
N CYS A 147 0.95 31.08 -2.49
CA CYS A 147 1.77 31.82 -1.53
C CYS A 147 1.50 33.32 -1.58
N SER A 148 1.17 33.86 -2.76
CA SER A 148 0.80 35.29 -2.88
C SER A 148 -0.34 35.66 -1.92
N ARG A 149 -1.42 34.87 -1.90
CA ARG A 149 -2.57 35.09 -0.98
C ARG A 149 -2.20 34.85 0.48
N PHE A 150 -1.36 33.85 0.74
CA PHE A 150 -0.91 33.53 2.08
C PHE A 150 -0.13 34.71 2.69
N TRP A 151 0.77 35.34 1.93
CA TRP A 151 1.54 36.49 2.40
C TRP A 151 0.65 37.70 2.68
N ASP A 152 -0.32 37.99 1.81
CA ASP A 152 -1.24 39.12 1.99
C ASP A 152 -2.07 38.99 3.28
N LEU A 153 -2.45 37.76 3.65
CA LEU A 153 -3.27 37.49 4.81
C LEU A 153 -2.45 37.45 6.11
N TYR A 154 -1.31 36.76 6.10
CA TYR A 154 -0.61 36.37 7.34
C TYR A 154 0.75 37.05 7.54
N ALA A 155 1.44 37.48 6.48
CA ALA A 155 2.77 38.09 6.56
C ALA A 155 2.74 39.61 6.72
N ARG A 156 1.86 40.09 7.60
CA ARG A 156 1.83 41.49 8.06
C ARG A 156 2.10 41.51 9.55
N GLU A 157 3.09 42.26 9.99
CA GLU A 157 3.41 42.41 11.41
C GLU A 157 2.19 42.92 12.19
N GLY A 158 1.88 42.28 13.33
CA GLY A 158 0.68 42.55 14.13
C GLY A 158 -0.63 41.99 13.56
N ALA A 159 -0.62 41.27 12.44
CA ALA A 159 -1.82 40.61 11.92
C ALA A 159 -2.30 39.53 12.88
N LYS A 160 -3.60 39.52 13.16
CA LYS A 160 -4.26 38.53 14.03
C LYS A 160 -5.17 37.64 13.22
N PHE A 161 -5.05 36.33 13.40
CA PHE A 161 -5.84 35.33 12.70
C PHE A 161 -5.95 34.04 13.52
N ASP A 162 -6.93 33.23 13.18
CA ASP A 162 -7.13 31.92 13.80
C ASP A 162 -6.10 30.92 13.27
N CYS A 163 -5.51 30.14 14.17
CA CYS A 163 -4.47 29.18 13.86
C CYS A 163 -4.56 27.95 14.77
N HIS A 164 -3.93 26.88 14.35
CA HIS A 164 -3.85 25.61 15.06
C HIS A 164 -2.40 25.32 15.42
N TYR A 165 -2.13 25.00 16.67
CA TYR A 165 -0.79 24.67 17.16
C TYR A 165 -0.63 23.15 17.34
N SER A 166 0.60 22.68 17.18
CA SER A 166 0.95 21.29 17.46
C SER A 166 1.13 21.07 18.96
N ARG A 167 0.47 20.06 19.52
CA ARG A 167 0.64 19.68 20.94
C ARG A 167 1.96 18.96 21.20
N ARG A 168 2.53 18.32 20.17
CA ARG A 168 3.87 17.71 20.25
C ARG A 168 4.99 18.71 20.06
N ASN A 169 4.78 19.74 19.24
CA ASN A 169 5.78 20.75 18.95
C ASN A 169 5.19 22.16 18.95
N ALA A 170 5.32 22.85 20.08
CA ALA A 170 4.76 24.18 20.28
C ALA A 170 5.40 25.28 19.39
N SER A 171 6.51 25.01 18.71
CA SER A 171 7.13 25.98 17.79
C SER A 171 6.51 26.01 16.39
N LEU A 172 5.45 25.23 16.14
CA LEU A 172 4.80 25.12 14.83
C LEU A 172 3.32 25.41 14.90
N VAL A 173 2.84 26.26 13.99
CA VAL A 173 1.42 26.58 13.84
C VAL A 173 1.01 26.64 12.36
N MET A 174 -0.26 26.37 12.10
CA MET A 174 -0.86 26.40 10.76
C MET A 174 -2.20 27.16 10.78
N PRO A 175 -2.55 27.92 9.74
CA PRO A 175 -3.77 28.73 9.73
C PRO A 175 -5.05 27.90 9.53
N SER A 176 -4.98 26.81 8.78
CA SER A 176 -6.12 25.92 8.54
C SER A 176 -5.70 24.48 8.76
N TYR A 177 -6.32 23.80 9.72
CA TYR A 177 -6.13 22.38 9.96
C TYR A 177 -7.48 21.67 9.94
N ASN A 178 -7.70 20.81 8.94
CA ASN A 178 -8.91 20.01 8.86
C ASN A 178 -8.54 18.52 8.97
N ARG A 179 -8.73 17.94 10.15
CA ARG A 179 -8.35 16.55 10.44
C ARG A 179 -9.13 15.54 9.59
N GLU A 180 -10.40 15.82 9.31
CA GLU A 180 -11.31 14.87 8.65
C GLU A 180 -10.98 14.69 7.16
N GLU A 181 -10.61 15.76 6.47
CA GLU A 181 -10.26 15.75 5.04
C GLU A 181 -8.98 14.96 4.77
N HIS A 182 -7.99 15.07 5.66
CA HIS A 182 -6.75 14.32 5.55
C HIS A 182 -6.93 12.83 5.87
N VAL A 183 -7.83 12.48 6.80
CA VAL A 183 -8.11 11.07 7.14
C VAL A 183 -8.85 10.36 6.02
N ASP A 184 -9.83 11.01 5.38
CA ASP A 184 -10.54 10.43 4.23
C ASP A 184 -9.58 10.14 3.07
N THR A 185 -8.67 11.08 2.79
CA THR A 185 -7.62 10.91 1.77
C THR A 185 -6.73 9.71 2.08
N ILE A 186 -6.25 9.56 3.33
CA ILE A 186 -5.46 8.38 3.74
C ILE A 186 -6.27 7.10 3.55
N LEU A 187 -7.53 7.08 3.99
CA LEU A 187 -8.37 5.89 3.92
C LEU A 187 -8.59 5.45 2.46
N HIS A 188 -8.95 6.39 1.58
CA HIS A 188 -9.32 6.07 0.21
C HIS A 188 -8.12 5.73 -0.67
N TYR A 189 -7.01 6.49 -0.57
CA TYR A 189 -5.87 6.34 -1.47
C TYR A 189 -4.83 5.32 -0.99
N PHE A 190 -4.80 4.98 0.30
CA PHE A 190 -3.88 3.97 0.83
C PHE A 190 -4.59 2.67 1.17
N LEU A 191 -5.63 2.72 2.00
CA LEU A 191 -6.25 1.49 2.51
C LEU A 191 -6.93 0.70 1.39
N VAL A 192 -7.60 1.37 0.44
CA VAL A 192 -8.30 0.68 -0.66
C VAL A 192 -7.33 -0.03 -1.61
N PRO A 193 -6.30 0.62 -2.21
CA PRO A 193 -5.34 -0.09 -3.06
C PRO A 193 -4.55 -1.16 -2.31
N PHE A 194 -4.23 -0.93 -1.03
CA PHE A 194 -3.60 -1.93 -0.17
C PHE A 194 -4.48 -3.15 0.05
N ALA A 195 -5.77 -2.96 0.38
CA ALA A 195 -6.70 -4.07 0.57
C ALA A 195 -6.91 -4.86 -0.72
N VAL A 196 -7.11 -4.19 -1.85
CA VAL A 196 -7.32 -4.84 -3.17
C VAL A 196 -6.10 -5.65 -3.58
N THR A 197 -4.89 -5.10 -3.45
CA THR A 197 -3.65 -5.82 -3.75
C THR A 197 -3.43 -7.01 -2.82
N THR A 198 -3.70 -6.86 -1.53
CA THR A 198 -3.57 -7.94 -0.54
C THR A 198 -4.54 -9.09 -0.84
N VAL A 199 -5.81 -8.79 -1.10
CA VAL A 199 -6.83 -9.80 -1.46
C VAL A 199 -6.47 -10.49 -2.78
N ALA A 200 -6.03 -9.74 -3.80
CA ALA A 200 -5.61 -10.31 -5.07
C ALA A 200 -4.38 -11.21 -4.95
N SER A 201 -3.42 -10.83 -4.10
CA SER A 201 -2.23 -11.62 -3.79
C SER A 201 -2.58 -12.93 -3.08
N ILE A 202 -3.44 -12.88 -2.06
CA ILE A 202 -3.96 -14.09 -1.38
C ILE A 202 -4.66 -15.01 -2.39
N GLY A 203 -5.51 -14.45 -3.24
CA GLY A 203 -6.20 -15.19 -4.30
C GLY A 203 -5.23 -15.89 -5.26
N LEU A 204 -4.17 -15.19 -5.70
CA LEU A 204 -3.14 -15.75 -6.55
C LEU A 204 -2.36 -16.87 -5.85
N CYS A 205 -2.04 -16.70 -4.57
CA CYS A 205 -1.38 -17.70 -3.73
C CYS A 205 -2.23 -18.97 -3.60
N VAL A 206 -3.51 -18.87 -3.26
CA VAL A 206 -4.43 -20.03 -3.17
C VAL A 206 -4.52 -20.74 -4.52
N LEU A 207 -4.69 -19.98 -5.61
CA LEU A 207 -4.83 -20.54 -6.95
C LEU A 207 -3.57 -21.28 -7.43
N HIS A 208 -2.39 -20.77 -7.07
CA HIS A 208 -1.10 -21.41 -7.36
C HIS A 208 -0.81 -22.60 -6.43
N CYS A 209 -1.19 -22.54 -5.15
CA CYS A 209 -1.07 -23.67 -4.22
C CYS A 209 -1.91 -24.86 -4.68
N ASP A 210 -3.16 -24.64 -5.07
CA ASP A 210 -4.02 -25.70 -5.62
C ASP A 210 -3.47 -26.30 -6.92
N CYS A 211 -2.82 -25.48 -7.75
CA CYS A 211 -2.11 -25.96 -8.94
C CYS A 211 -0.90 -26.85 -8.61
N ARG A 212 -0.12 -26.50 -7.58
CA ARG A 212 1.06 -27.29 -7.17
C ARG A 212 0.65 -28.62 -6.52
N CYS A 213 -0.45 -28.66 -5.76
CA CYS A 213 -0.96 -29.89 -5.14
C CYS A 213 -1.55 -30.86 -6.17
N SER A 214 -2.29 -30.37 -7.18
CA SER A 214 -2.89 -31.22 -8.23
C SER A 214 -1.84 -31.90 -9.14
N ARG A 215 -0.72 -31.22 -9.42
CA ARG A 215 0.38 -31.78 -10.25
C ARG A 215 1.09 -32.99 -9.62
N LYS A 216 1.01 -33.18 -8.30
CA LYS A 216 1.64 -34.34 -7.63
C LYS A 216 0.81 -35.63 -7.73
N SER A 217 -0.43 -35.59 -8.23
CA SER A 217 -1.35 -36.73 -8.16
C SER A 217 -1.36 -37.66 -9.39
N THR A 218 -0.49 -37.50 -10.38
CA THR A 218 -0.50 -38.42 -11.54
C THR A 218 0.90 -38.79 -12.04
N ALA A 219 1.54 -39.73 -11.33
CA ALA A 219 2.47 -40.66 -11.97
C ALA A 219 1.79 -42.04 -11.99
N PRO A 220 1.20 -42.48 -13.11
CA PRO A 220 0.78 -43.87 -13.23
C PRO A 220 2.04 -44.72 -13.39
N ASN A 221 2.33 -45.54 -12.37
CA ASN A 221 3.33 -46.60 -12.40
C ASN A 221 2.93 -47.63 -13.48
N LYS A 222 3.32 -47.41 -14.74
CA LYS A 222 3.23 -48.46 -15.78
C LYS A 222 4.32 -49.48 -15.49
N ARG A 223 3.98 -50.49 -14.70
CA ARG A 223 4.74 -51.75 -14.60
C ARG A 223 4.84 -52.36 -16.00
N PRO A 224 6.02 -52.67 -16.54
CA PRO A 224 6.11 -53.55 -17.70
C PRO A 224 5.70 -54.97 -17.26
N ARG A 225 4.60 -55.47 -17.81
CA ARG A 225 4.15 -56.84 -17.58
C ARG A 225 5.02 -57.77 -18.44
N ASN A 226 5.94 -58.47 -17.80
CA ASN A 226 6.77 -59.52 -18.38
C ASN A 226 5.94 -60.50 -19.22
N LYS A 227 6.31 -60.68 -20.49
CA LYS A 227 6.09 -61.93 -21.22
C LYS A 227 7.44 -62.61 -21.39
N LEU A 228 7.54 -63.76 -20.75
CA LEU A 228 8.63 -64.72 -20.73
C LEU A 228 8.68 -65.46 -22.07
N VAL A 229 9.79 -65.37 -22.81
CA VAL A 229 10.27 -66.37 -23.79
C VAL A 229 11.80 -66.43 -23.68
N SER A 230 12.32 -67.65 -23.81
CA SER A 230 13.55 -68.23 -23.25
C SER A 230 14.84 -68.10 -24.08
N ASN A 231 15.97 -67.91 -23.36
CA ASN A 231 17.36 -68.43 -23.55
C ASN A 231 18.19 -68.04 -24.80
N PRO A 232 19.53 -68.25 -24.81
CA PRO A 232 20.58 -67.82 -23.85
C PRO A 232 21.90 -67.33 -24.54
N SER A 233 22.70 -66.44 -23.92
CA SER A 233 24.20 -66.40 -23.94
C SER A 233 24.79 -65.00 -23.67
N ASP A 234 25.98 -64.99 -23.03
CA ASP A 234 26.97 -63.91 -22.87
C ASP A 234 26.64 -62.80 -21.85
N MET A 235 27.01 -62.91 -20.56
CA MET A 235 28.36 -62.89 -19.93
C MET A 235 29.12 -61.56 -20.12
N THR A 236 29.18 -60.73 -19.07
CA THR A 236 30.43 -60.28 -18.43
C THR A 236 30.16 -59.39 -17.21
N ILE A 237 30.82 -59.73 -16.11
CA ILE A 237 30.98 -58.97 -14.86
C ILE A 237 32.39 -58.35 -14.87
N SER A 238 32.52 -57.07 -14.48
CA SER A 238 33.70 -56.46 -13.82
C SER A 238 33.28 -55.05 -13.35
N ARG A 239 33.18 -54.72 -12.05
CA ARG A 239 34.24 -54.31 -11.09
C ARG A 239 35.04 -53.10 -11.64
N VAL A 240 35.13 -51.94 -10.98
CA VAL A 240 35.90 -51.64 -9.75
C VAL A 240 35.53 -50.23 -9.21
N GLU A 241 35.66 -50.08 -7.90
CA GLU A 241 35.51 -48.91 -7.04
C GLU A 241 36.37 -47.68 -7.40
N THR A 242 35.95 -46.50 -6.95
CA THR A 242 36.89 -45.56 -6.31
C THR A 242 36.19 -44.82 -5.17
N ILE A 243 36.73 -44.95 -3.96
CA ILE A 243 36.28 -44.34 -2.71
C ILE A 243 37.40 -43.39 -2.23
N THR A 244 36.99 -42.14 -1.91
CA THR A 244 37.52 -41.18 -0.89
C THR A 244 38.81 -40.38 -1.10
N PRO A 245 39.09 -39.29 -0.31
CA PRO A 245 38.20 -38.36 0.47
C PRO A 245 38.63 -36.86 0.50
N ARG A 246 37.78 -36.05 1.16
CA ARG A 246 38.06 -34.99 2.18
C ARG A 246 38.20 -33.49 1.81
N GLY A 247 37.52 -32.68 2.64
CA GLY A 247 37.53 -31.21 2.78
C GLY A 247 36.08 -30.69 2.81
N ASP A 248 35.33 -30.67 3.91
CA ASP A 248 35.48 -29.82 5.14
C ASP A 248 35.73 -28.34 4.72
N ASP A 249 34.94 -27.32 5.06
CA ASP A 249 34.27 -27.02 6.34
C ASP A 249 32.96 -26.19 6.21
N ASP A 250 32.00 -26.64 7.03
CA ASP A 250 30.94 -26.01 7.85
C ASP A 250 30.87 -24.46 8.00
N GLU A 251 29.67 -23.85 7.99
CA GLU A 251 28.78 -23.55 9.14
C GLU A 251 29.33 -22.49 10.13
N GLU A 252 28.71 -21.31 10.18
CA GLU A 252 27.96 -20.81 11.34
C GLU A 252 27.71 -19.29 11.25
N LEU A 253 26.52 -18.91 11.71
CA LEU A 253 25.92 -17.59 11.75
C LEU A 253 25.94 -17.06 13.19
N THR A 254 26.67 -15.99 13.49
CA THR A 254 26.30 -15.03 14.55
C THR A 254 27.09 -13.73 14.38
N ILE A 255 26.46 -12.56 14.58
CA ILE A 255 27.03 -11.42 15.33
C ILE A 255 25.91 -10.40 15.57
N SER A 256 25.74 -10.03 16.84
CA SER A 256 24.87 -8.97 17.35
C SER A 256 25.68 -7.71 17.66
N SER A 257 25.05 -6.56 17.37
CA SER A 257 25.06 -5.27 18.09
C SER A 257 26.36 -4.61 18.62
N SER A 258 26.46 -3.33 18.23
CA SER A 258 26.91 -2.15 19.00
C SER A 258 28.41 -1.88 19.11
N ILE A 259 28.81 -0.65 18.73
CA ILE A 259 29.62 0.31 19.50
C ILE A 259 29.77 1.62 18.69
N ARG A 260 29.43 2.76 19.30
CA ARG A 260 30.15 4.05 19.24
C ARG A 260 30.70 4.29 20.66
N PRO A 261 31.68 5.16 20.97
CA PRO A 261 32.31 6.21 20.15
C PRO A 261 33.85 6.33 20.30
N LEU A 262 34.48 7.20 19.48
CA LEU A 262 35.37 8.31 19.87
C LEU A 262 35.68 9.16 18.62
#